data_AF-A0A4S2SEF2-F1
#
_entry.id   AF-A0A4S2SEF2-F1
#
_cell.length_a   1.000
_cell.length_b   1.000
_cell.length_c   1.000
_cell.angle_alpha   90.00
_cell.angle_beta   90.00
_cell.angle_gamma   90.00
#
_symmetry.space_group_name_H-M   'P 1'
#
loop_
_entity.id
_entity.type
_entity.pdbx_description
1 polymer ?
#
loop_
_entity_poly.entity_id
_entity_poly.type
_entity_poly.pdbx_seq_one_letter_code
_entity_poly.pdbx_strand_id
1 'polypeptide(L)'
;KEHPAEVKETVAAVVRLVDNLQKDKGAWVASIVKGTGLDKTVATEALKNSYPDFKMYRAQAQAIGAMMKDLKYISTDVSAQIDKNMDYSFLMEVTKKPKSELGY
;
A
#
# COMPACT_ATOMS: atom_id res chain seq x y z
N LYS A 1 -15.25 10.94 -2.24
CA LYS A 1 -16.04 12.08 -1.70
C LYS A 1 -17.47 11.68 -1.37
N GLU A 2 -18.12 10.83 -2.18
CA GLU A 2 -19.52 10.43 -1.96
C GLU A 2 -19.71 9.40 -0.84
N HIS A 3 -18.69 8.58 -0.57
CA HIS A 3 -18.72 7.48 0.40
C HIS A 3 -17.55 7.51 1.41
N PRO A 4 -17.39 8.60 2.20
CA PRO A 4 -16.22 8.76 3.08
C PRO A 4 -16.20 7.75 4.23
N ALA A 5 -17.36 7.32 4.73
CA ALA A 5 -17.43 6.35 5.83
C ALA A 5 -16.97 4.96 5.38
N GLU A 6 -17.40 4.54 4.20
CA GLU A 6 -17.05 3.26 3.59
C GLU A 6 -15.56 3.19 3.23
N VAL A 7 -15.00 4.31 2.75
CA VAL A 7 -13.55 4.43 2.53
C VAL A 7 -12.80 4.30 3.85
N LYS A 8 -13.23 4.99 4.91
CA LYS A 8 -12.62 4.88 6.23
C LYS A 8 -12.63 3.44 6.76
N GLU A 9 -13.77 2.75 6.67
CA GLU A 9 -13.87 1.35 7.11
C GLU A 9 -12.98 0.41 6.29
N THR A 10 -12.85 0.67 4.98
CA THR A 10 -11.93 -0.07 4.11
C THR A 10 -10.48 0.16 4.53
N VAL A 11 -10.08 1.41 4.80
CA VAL A 11 -8.74 1.73 5.31
C VAL A 11 -8.49 1.06 6.66
N ALA A 12 -9.48 1.08 7.56
CA ALA A 12 -9.39 0.38 8.84
C ALA A 12 -9.22 -1.14 8.68
N ALA A 13 -9.93 -1.75 7.74
CA ALA A 13 -9.80 -3.16 7.41
C ALA A 13 -8.40 -3.49 6.86
N VAL A 14 -7.84 -2.64 5.98
CA VAL A 14 -6.49 -2.81 5.45
C VAL A 14 -5.43 -2.69 6.55
N VAL A 15 -5.53 -1.71 7.44
CA VAL A 15 -4.61 -1.55 8.58
C VAL A 15 -4.63 -2.79 9.47
N ARG A 16 -5.82 -3.31 9.81
CA ARG A 16 -5.97 -4.55 10.58
C ARG A 16 -5.41 -5.76 9.84
N LEU A 17 -5.64 -5.85 8.52
CA LEU A 17 -5.10 -6.93 7.70
C LEU A 17 -3.58 -6.93 7.74
N VAL A 18 -2.94 -5.78 7.53
CA VAL A 18 -1.47 -5.66 7.57
C VAL A 18 -0.91 -6.10 8.93
N ASP A 19 -1.51 -5.64 10.04
CA ASP A 19 -1.13 -6.07 11.39
C ASP A 19 -1.24 -7.60 11.58
N ASN A 20 -2.33 -8.20 11.10
CA ASN A 20 -2.51 -9.65 11.14
C ASN A 20 -1.48 -10.40 10.27
N LEU A 21 -1.19 -9.89 9.07
CA LEU A 21 -0.21 -10.50 8.16
C LEU A 21 1.22 -10.45 8.72
N GLN A 22 1.53 -9.43 9.52
CA GLN A 22 2.82 -9.34 10.22
C GLN A 22 2.92 -10.35 11.38
N LYS A 23 1.81 -10.70 12.02
CA LYS A 23 1.75 -11.68 13.13
C LYS A 23 1.73 -13.12 12.64
N ASP A 24 0.95 -13.42 11.61
CA ASP A 24 0.81 -14.75 11.05
C ASP A 24 0.76 -14.71 9.51
N LYS A 25 1.83 -15.19 8.89
CA LYS A 25 1.95 -15.30 7.44
C LYS A 25 1.23 -16.54 6.87
N GLY A 26 0.76 -17.47 7.69
CA GLY A 26 0.10 -18.71 7.27
C GLY A 26 -1.20 -18.47 6.50
N ALA A 27 -2.04 -17.54 6.98
CA ALA A 27 -3.24 -17.11 6.27
C ALA A 27 -2.90 -16.51 4.89
N TRP A 28 -1.74 -15.85 4.78
CA TRP A 28 -1.26 -15.29 3.53
C TRP A 28 -0.81 -16.36 2.55
N VAL A 29 -0.04 -17.36 3.01
CA VAL A 29 0.35 -18.52 2.20
C VAL A 29 -0.89 -19.22 1.66
N ALA A 30 -1.89 -19.49 2.51
CA ALA A 30 -3.14 -20.14 2.09
C ALA A 30 -3.87 -19.32 1.00
N SER A 31 -3.90 -18.00 1.16
CA SER A 31 -4.52 -17.09 0.19
C SER A 31 -3.77 -17.07 -1.14
N ILE A 32 -2.43 -17.08 -1.11
CA ILE A 32 -1.60 -17.14 -2.32
C ILE A 32 -1.82 -18.47 -3.06
N VAL A 33 -1.73 -19.60 -2.35
CA VAL A 33 -1.94 -20.92 -2.95
C VAL A 33 -3.33 -21.01 -3.58
N LYS A 34 -4.37 -20.55 -2.87
CA LYS A 34 -5.75 -20.54 -3.39
C LYS A 34 -5.92 -19.62 -4.60
N GLY A 35 -5.36 -18.41 -4.55
CA GLY A 35 -5.58 -17.38 -5.57
C GLY A 35 -4.73 -17.53 -6.83
N THR A 36 -3.58 -18.20 -6.72
CA THR A 36 -2.58 -18.28 -7.81
C THR A 36 -2.31 -19.71 -8.27
N GLY A 37 -2.66 -20.72 -7.47
CA GLY A 37 -2.31 -22.12 -7.73
C GLY A 37 -0.84 -22.47 -7.47
N LEU A 38 -0.04 -21.55 -6.90
CA LEU A 38 1.35 -21.81 -6.55
C LEU A 38 1.49 -22.92 -5.52
N ASP A 39 2.58 -23.69 -5.61
CA ASP A 39 2.96 -24.63 -4.57
C ASP A 39 3.19 -23.92 -3.23
N LYS A 40 2.81 -24.57 -2.13
CA LYS A 40 2.90 -24.00 -0.78
C LYS A 40 4.34 -23.60 -0.41
N THR A 41 5.33 -24.37 -0.83
CA THR A 41 6.75 -24.10 -0.54
C THR A 41 7.21 -22.84 -1.28
N VAL A 42 6.84 -22.73 -2.56
CA VAL A 42 7.15 -21.54 -3.37
C VAL A 42 6.46 -20.29 -2.80
N ALA A 43 5.19 -20.40 -2.42
CA ALA A 43 4.46 -19.30 -1.78
C ALA A 43 5.09 -18.88 -0.44
N THR A 44 5.53 -19.85 0.37
CA THR A 44 6.21 -19.59 1.65
C THR A 44 7.54 -18.87 1.44
N GLU A 45 8.32 -19.29 0.44
CA GLU A 45 9.60 -18.68 0.12
C GLU A 45 9.44 -17.23 -0.36
N ALA A 46 8.47 -16.97 -1.25
CA ALA A 46 8.18 -15.63 -1.75
C ALA A 46 7.83 -14.64 -0.62
N LEU A 47 7.15 -15.11 0.43
CA LEU A 47 6.77 -14.29 1.58
C LEU A 47 7.93 -13.84 2.47
N LYS A 48 9.12 -14.44 2.34
CA LYS A 48 10.32 -13.95 3.05
C LYS A 48 10.75 -12.58 2.54
N ASN A 49 10.52 -12.30 1.26
CA ASN A 49 10.83 -11.02 0.61
C ASN A 49 9.63 -10.05 0.58
N SER A 50 8.58 -10.34 1.34
CA SER A 50 7.36 -9.54 1.39
C SER A 50 7.27 -8.74 2.68
N TYR A 51 7.06 -7.42 2.53
CA TYR A 51 6.98 -6.44 3.62
C TYR A 51 5.65 -5.68 3.53
N PRO A 52 4.53 -6.28 3.95
CA PRO A 52 3.23 -5.62 3.89
C PRO A 52 3.22 -4.39 4.79
N ASP A 53 2.80 -3.26 4.23
CA ASP A 53 2.65 -1.99 4.93
C ASP A 53 1.45 -1.22 4.34
N PHE A 54 0.85 -0.36 5.14
CA PHE A 54 -0.21 0.57 4.76
C PHE A 54 0.30 2.00 4.52
N LYS A 55 1.60 2.27 4.74
CA LYS A 55 2.18 3.60 4.50
C LYS A 55 2.05 4.03 3.04
N MET A 56 1.85 5.32 2.86
CA MET A 56 1.84 6.00 1.56
C MET A 56 3.12 6.81 1.43
N TYR A 57 4.07 6.31 0.64
CA TYR A 57 5.42 6.87 0.53
C TYR A 57 5.51 7.98 -0.53
N ARG A 58 5.43 9.24 -0.11
CA ARG A 58 5.37 10.42 -1.00
C ARG A 58 6.63 10.58 -1.85
N ALA A 59 7.80 10.57 -1.23
CA ALA A 59 9.07 10.77 -1.92
C ALA A 59 9.30 9.70 -3.00
N GLN A 60 8.97 8.44 -2.69
CA GLN A 60 9.08 7.32 -3.61
C GLN A 60 8.06 7.43 -4.76
N ALA A 61 6.82 7.84 -4.48
CA ALA A 61 5.82 8.08 -5.52
C ALA A 61 6.28 9.19 -6.49
N GLN A 62 6.85 10.28 -5.97
CA GLN A 62 7.42 11.35 -6.78
C GLN A 62 8.60 10.87 -7.63
N ALA A 63 9.50 10.07 -7.06
CA ALA A 63 10.64 9.48 -7.78
C ALA A 63 10.18 8.56 -8.93
N ILE A 64 9.14 7.74 -8.71
CA ILE A 64 8.54 6.91 -9.76
C ILE A 64 7.93 7.80 -10.86
N GLY A 65 7.19 8.85 -10.49
CA GLY A 65 6.63 9.80 -11.46
C GLY A 65 7.71 10.47 -12.33
N ALA A 66 8.81 10.90 -11.70
CA ALA A 66 9.96 11.44 -12.41
C ALA A 66 10.59 10.41 -13.36
N MET A 67 10.85 9.21 -12.87
CA MET A 67 11.40 8.10 -13.68
C MET A 67 10.50 7.78 -14.89
N MET A 68 9.17 7.74 -14.72
CA MET A 68 8.24 7.48 -15.82
C MET A 68 8.31 8.56 -16.90
N LYS A 69 8.50 9.83 -16.53
CA LYS A 69 8.70 10.93 -17.47
C LYS A 69 10.05 10.82 -18.17
N ASP A 70 11.11 10.49 -17.43
CA ASP A 70 12.46 10.34 -17.97
C ASP A 70 12.53 9.20 -19.01
N LEU A 71 11.90 8.07 -18.69
CA LEU A 71 11.73 6.91 -19.56
C LEU A 71 10.66 7.09 -20.66
N LYS A 72 10.05 8.28 -20.76
CA LYS A 72 9.03 8.64 -21.77
C LYS A 72 7.74 7.81 -21.73
N TYR A 73 7.43 7.16 -20.60
CA TYR A 73 6.13 6.52 -20.38
C TYR A 73 4.99 7.53 -20.18
N ILE A 74 5.32 8.73 -19.68
CA ILE A 74 4.40 9.86 -19.60
C ILE A 74 5.06 11.10 -20.23
N SER A 75 4.23 11.97 -20.81
CA SER A 75 4.69 13.16 -21.52
C SER A 75 4.89 14.38 -20.61
N THR A 76 4.25 14.40 -19.44
CA THR A 76 4.25 15.55 -18.53
C THR A 76 4.75 15.19 -17.13
N ASP A 77 5.18 16.20 -16.39
CA ASP A 77 5.47 16.06 -14.97
C ASP A 77 4.16 15.95 -14.18
N VAL A 78 4.07 14.93 -13.32
CA VAL A 78 2.88 14.62 -12.51
C VAL A 78 3.13 14.77 -11.01
N SER A 79 4.28 15.30 -10.60
CA SER A 79 4.65 15.47 -9.18
C SER A 79 3.61 16.25 -8.37
N ALA A 80 3.05 17.32 -8.92
CA ALA A 80 1.99 18.10 -8.27
C ALA A 80 0.67 17.31 -8.12
N GLN A 81 0.33 16.47 -9.09
CA GLN A 81 -0.85 15.62 -9.08
C GLN A 81 -0.71 14.50 -8.05
N ILE A 82 0.50 13.95 -7.89
CA ILE A 82 0.82 12.99 -6.83
C ILE A 82 0.52 13.64 -5.47
N ASP A 83 1.08 14.82 -5.20
CA ASP A 83 0.87 15.52 -3.93
C ASP A 83 -0.61 15.83 -3.66
N LYS A 84 -1.34 16.25 -4.70
CA LYS A 84 -2.77 16.56 -4.60
C LYS A 84 -3.62 15.32 -4.29
N ASN A 85 -3.26 14.17 -4.84
CA ASN A 85 -4.08 12.96 -4.78
C ASN A 85 -3.70 12.03 -3.62
N MET A 86 -2.55 12.25 -2.97
CA MET A 86 -2.16 11.51 -1.76
C MET A 86 -2.87 12.07 -0.53
N ASP A 87 -4.10 11.60 -0.31
CA ASP A 87 -4.90 11.95 0.87
C ASP A 87 -4.60 11.02 2.06
N TYR A 88 -3.88 11.55 3.05
CA TYR A 88 -3.53 10.84 4.28
C TYR A 88 -4.64 10.85 5.34
N SER A 89 -5.73 11.61 5.15
CA SER A 89 -6.71 11.88 6.21
C SER A 89 -7.29 10.62 6.82
N PHE A 90 -7.69 9.65 5.98
CA PHE A 90 -8.24 8.38 6.45
C PHE A 90 -7.23 7.53 7.22
N LEU A 91 -5.98 7.44 6.74
CA LEU A 91 -4.93 6.72 7.45
C LEU A 91 -4.64 7.37 8.80
N MET A 92 -4.47 8.70 8.83
CA MET A 92 -4.25 9.45 10.07
C MET A 92 -5.39 9.22 11.06
N GLU A 93 -6.65 9.23 10.59
CA GLU A 93 -7.81 9.02 11.46
C GLU A 93 -7.87 7.60 12.02
N VAL A 94 -7.57 6.58 11.20
CA VAL A 94 -7.61 5.16 11.61
C VAL A 94 -6.43 4.81 12.52
N THR A 95 -5.22 5.23 12.17
CA THR A 95 -3.99 4.83 12.89
C THR A 95 -3.64 5.78 14.04
N LYS A 96 -4.28 6.96 14.09
CA LYS A 96 -3.95 8.05 15.03
C LYS A 96 -2.51 8.53 14.91
N LYS A 97 -1.90 8.37 13.74
CA LYS A 97 -0.51 8.79 13.47
C LYS A 97 -0.47 10.04 12.59
N PRO A 98 0.53 10.92 12.75
CA PRO A 98 0.74 12.03 11.81
C PRO A 98 1.26 11.51 10.46
N LYS A 99 1.08 12.31 9.40
CA LYS A 99 1.54 11.96 8.03
C LYS A 99 3.05 11.65 7.94
N SER A 100 3.87 12.26 8.79
CA SER A 100 5.32 12.00 8.88
C SER A 100 5.66 10.56 9.31
N GLU A 101 4.76 9.87 10.01
CA GLU A 101 4.89 8.44 10.32
C GLU A 101 4.23 7.54 9.27
N LEU A 102 3.49 8.11 8.34
CA LEU A 102 2.72 7.41 7.31
C LEU A 102 3.37 7.47 5.92
N GLY A 103 4.61 7.98 5.83
CA GLY A 103 5.40 8.03 4.60
C GLY A 103 5.41 9.37 3.85
N TYR A 104 4.95 10.46 4.48
CA TYR A 104 5.03 11.81 3.91
C TYR A 104 6.46 12.37 3.86
#